data_AF-I6B0M9-F1
#
_entry.id   AF-I6B0M9-F1
#
_cell.length_a   1.000
_cell.length_b   1.000
_cell.length_c   1.000
_cell.angle_alpha   90.00
_cell.angle_beta   90.00
_cell.angle_gamma   90.00
#
_symmetry.space_group_name_H-M   'P 1'
#
loop_
_entity.id
_entity.type
_entity.pdbx_description
1 polymer ?
#
loop_
_entity_poly.entity_id
_entity_poly.type
_entity_poly.pdbx_seq_one_letter_code
_entity_poly.pdbx_strand_id
1 'polypeptide(L)'
;MSKPTHHLFVCGSFRANGERQGVCHKKDSMSLLSYLQSEVQDRMLDGVEIAVTGCMNFCVKGPVMVDYPKGNFYRVPNNDAVDAILDAIEEDTIAEDYLIAD
;
A
#
# COMPACT_ATOMS: atom_id res chain seq x y z
N MET A 1 -12.27 16.49 -7.75
CA MET A 1 -11.48 15.25 -7.82
C MET A 1 -12.28 14.23 -8.60
N SER A 2 -11.70 13.69 -9.67
CA SER A 2 -12.24 12.49 -10.33
C SER A 2 -12.15 11.31 -9.36
N LYS A 3 -13.01 10.31 -9.56
CA LYS A 3 -12.96 9.06 -8.78
C LYS A 3 -11.66 8.31 -9.13
N PRO A 4 -10.83 7.89 -8.16
CA PRO A 4 -9.64 7.11 -8.46
C PRO A 4 -10.01 5.72 -9.01
N THR A 5 -9.24 5.24 -9.98
CA THR A 5 -9.27 3.86 -10.49
C THR A 5 -8.58 2.92 -9.52
N HIS A 6 -7.53 3.39 -8.84
CA HIS A 6 -6.78 2.66 -7.81
C HIS A 6 -6.72 3.49 -6.53
N HIS A 7 -7.13 2.89 -5.42
CA HIS A 7 -6.99 3.48 -4.10
C HIS A 7 -6.13 2.55 -3.24
N LEU A 8 -4.89 2.97 -3.04
CA LEU A 8 -3.87 2.23 -2.30
C LEU A 8 -3.98 2.56 -0.82
N PHE A 9 -4.41 1.58 -0.03
CA PHE A 9 -4.55 1.73 1.41
C PHE A 9 -3.38 1.06 2.13
N VAL A 10 -2.54 1.87 2.78
CA VAL A 10 -1.34 1.41 3.50
C VAL A 10 -1.64 1.26 5.00
N CYS A 11 -1.30 0.12 5.58
CA CYS A 11 -1.51 -0.12 7.01
C CYS A 11 -0.55 0.73 7.87
N GLY A 12 -1.07 1.77 8.52
CA GLY A 12 -0.35 2.59 9.50
C GLY A 12 -0.35 2.03 10.92
N SER A 13 -1.04 0.90 11.15
CA SER A 13 -1.27 0.33 12.50
C SER A 13 -1.91 1.33 13.47
N PHE A 14 -2.77 2.23 12.97
CA PHE A 14 -3.53 3.14 13.81
C PHE A 14 -4.56 2.38 14.66
N ARG A 15 -4.67 2.79 15.92
CA ARG A 15 -5.72 2.39 16.86
C ARG A 15 -6.79 3.48 16.95
N ALA A 16 -7.93 3.16 17.56
CA ALA A 16 -9.06 4.08 17.67
C ALA A 16 -8.73 5.40 18.42
N ASN A 17 -7.71 5.38 19.28
CA ASN A 17 -7.21 6.56 19.98
C ASN A 17 -6.20 7.40 19.17
N GLY A 18 -5.94 7.03 17.91
CA GLY A 18 -4.99 7.72 17.03
C GLY A 18 -3.53 7.30 17.21
N GLU A 19 -3.21 6.44 18.19
CA GLU A 19 -1.85 5.94 18.38
C GLU A 19 -1.47 4.92 17.28
N ARG A 20 -0.22 4.98 16.84
CA ARG A 20 0.36 4.00 15.91
C ARG A 20 1.01 2.90 16.72
N GLN A 21 0.38 1.73 16.76
CA GLN A 21 0.88 0.60 17.52
C GLN A 21 0.63 -0.70 16.76
N GLY A 22 1.68 -1.35 16.29
CA GLY A 22 1.57 -2.64 15.61
C GLY A 22 2.78 -2.99 14.75
N VAL A 23 2.66 -4.11 14.04
CA VAL A 23 3.77 -4.68 13.26
C VAL A 23 4.11 -3.80 12.06
N CYS A 24 3.13 -3.29 11.32
CA CYS A 24 3.42 -2.49 10.12
C CYS A 24 4.12 -1.18 10.48
N HIS A 25 3.66 -0.49 11.53
CA HIS A 25 4.35 0.71 12.02
C HIS A 25 5.78 0.41 12.51
N LYS A 26 5.98 -0.68 13.27
CA LYS A 26 7.31 -1.10 13.73
C LYS A 26 8.26 -1.52 12.59
N LYS A 27 7.71 -1.90 11.44
CA LYS A 27 8.43 -2.18 10.20
C LYS A 27 8.46 -0.98 9.25
N ASP A 28 8.33 0.22 9.82
CA ASP A 28 8.48 1.49 9.13
C ASP A 28 7.54 1.72 7.93
N SER A 29 6.27 1.32 8.07
CA SER A 29 5.27 1.54 7.00
C SER A 29 5.02 3.01 6.64
N MET A 30 5.50 3.96 7.44
CA MET A 30 5.38 5.39 7.15
C MET A 30 6.47 5.88 6.19
N SER A 31 7.68 5.34 6.28
CA SER A 31 8.70 5.57 5.25
C SER A 31 8.25 5.02 3.89
N LEU A 32 7.67 3.81 3.88
CA LEU A 32 7.08 3.21 2.68
C LEU A 32 5.96 4.07 2.09
N LEU A 33 5.10 4.65 2.93
CA LEU A 33 4.07 5.58 2.47
C LEU A 33 4.68 6.80 1.78
N SER A 34 5.69 7.42 2.39
CA SER A 34 6.34 8.60 1.79
C SER A 34 6.98 8.26 0.44
N TYR A 35 7.65 7.11 0.34
CA TYR A 35 8.22 6.63 -0.91
C TYR A 35 7.13 6.39 -1.97
N LEU A 36 6.07 5.66 -1.63
CA LEU A 36 4.92 5.41 -2.51
C LEU A 36 4.29 6.71 -3.03
N GLN A 37 4.13 7.73 -2.17
CA GLN A 37 3.59 9.03 -2.56
C GLN A 37 4.50 9.76 -3.54
N SER A 38 5.83 9.73 -3.32
CA SER A 38 6.79 10.30 -4.26
C SER A 38 6.74 9.59 -5.61
N GLU A 39 6.76 8.26 -5.63
CA GLU A 39 6.74 7.49 -6.88
C GLU A 39 5.47 7.70 -7.70
N VAL A 40 4.29 7.73 -7.06
CA VAL A 40 3.02 8.03 -7.75
C VAL A 40 3.05 9.42 -8.40
N GLN A 41 3.65 10.41 -7.73
CA GLN A 41 3.81 11.76 -8.26
C GLN A 41 4.84 11.82 -9.40
N ASP A 42 6.00 11.19 -9.23
CA ASP A 42 7.10 11.22 -10.18
C ASP A 42 6.75 10.50 -11.49
N ARG A 43 5.97 9.42 -11.40
CA ARG A 43 5.43 8.68 -12.55
C ARG A 43 4.18 9.31 -13.17
N MET A 44 3.61 10.34 -12.52
CA MET A 44 2.37 11.01 -12.93
C MET A 44 1.20 10.02 -13.12
N LEU A 45 1.01 9.10 -12.18
CA LEU A 45 -0.03 8.07 -12.29
C LEU A 45 -1.43 8.67 -12.04
N ASP A 46 -2.15 8.88 -13.13
CA ASP A 46 -3.53 9.36 -13.08
C ASP A 46 -4.48 8.30 -12.50
N GLY A 47 -5.39 8.76 -11.62
CA GLY A 47 -6.39 7.88 -11.02
C GLY A 47 -5.88 6.99 -9.87
N VAL A 48 -4.62 7.15 -9.46
CA VAL A 48 -4.07 6.50 -8.27
C VAL A 48 -4.12 7.47 -7.09
N GLU A 49 -4.78 7.06 -6.01
CA GLU A 49 -4.82 7.80 -4.75
C GLU A 49 -4.33 6.93 -3.60
N ILE A 50 -3.70 7.55 -2.61
CA ILE A 50 -3.08 6.84 -1.48
C ILE A 50 -3.72 7.31 -0.18
N ALA A 51 -4.08 6.36 0.67
CA ALA A 51 -4.56 6.62 2.02
C ALA A 51 -3.90 5.70 3.05
N VAL A 52 -3.82 6.17 4.29
CA VAL A 52 -3.34 5.37 5.41
C VAL A 52 -4.53 4.85 6.20
N THR A 53 -4.44 3.59 6.63
CA THR A 53 -5.50 2.92 7.39
C THR A 53 -5.02 2.40 8.74
N GLY A 54 -5.98 1.97 9.56
CA GLY A 54 -5.73 1.20 10.77
C GLY A 54 -5.21 -0.22 10.49
N CYS A 55 -5.24 -1.06 11.51
CA CYS A 55 -4.86 -2.47 11.39
C CYS A 55 -5.78 -3.22 10.41
N MET A 56 -5.18 -3.91 9.42
CA MET A 56 -5.89 -4.79 8.47
C MET A 56 -5.82 -6.28 8.86
N ASN A 57 -5.40 -6.61 10.08
CA ASN A 57 -5.28 -7.98 10.62
C ASN A 57 -4.28 -8.94 9.91
N PHE A 58 -3.54 -8.49 8.90
CA PHE A 58 -2.48 -9.25 8.23
C PHE A 58 -1.08 -9.08 8.86
N CYS A 59 -0.98 -8.98 10.19
CA CYS A 59 0.25 -8.63 10.89
C CYS A 59 1.45 -9.54 10.55
N VAL A 60 1.22 -10.83 10.31
CA VAL A 60 2.27 -11.82 9.96
C VAL A 60 2.98 -11.45 8.65
N LYS A 61 2.25 -10.85 7.72
CA LYS A 61 2.75 -10.44 6.40
C LYS A 61 3.13 -8.95 6.33
N GLY A 62 3.01 -8.20 7.43
CA GLY A 62 3.25 -6.75 7.44
C GLY A 62 4.67 -6.33 7.05
N PRO A 63 4.86 -5.11 6.49
CA PRO A 63 3.83 -4.10 6.16
C PRO A 63 2.87 -4.56 5.05
N VAL A 64 1.62 -4.08 5.11
CA VAL A 64 0.55 -4.49 4.19
C VAL A 64 -0.10 -3.28 3.53
N MET A 65 -0.39 -3.43 2.24
CA MET A 65 -1.15 -2.49 1.43
C MET A 65 -2.30 -3.24 0.72
N VAL A 66 -3.40 -2.57 0.44
CA VAL A 66 -4.47 -3.11 -0.42
C VAL A 66 -4.80 -2.12 -1.53
N ASP A 67 -4.96 -2.64 -2.74
CA ASP A 67 -5.45 -1.90 -3.90
C ASP A 67 -6.96 -2.12 -4.07
N TYR A 68 -7.75 -1.05 -3.95
CA TYR A 68 -9.19 -1.06 -4.22
C TYR A 68 -9.52 -0.27 -5.50
N PRO A 69 -10.51 -0.71 -6.31
CA PRO A 69 -11.50 -1.73 -6.01
C PRO A 69 -11.07 -3.18 -6.33
N LYS A 70 -9.85 -3.39 -6.88
CA LYS A 70 -9.38 -4.72 -7.30
C LYS A 70 -9.35 -5.75 -6.17
N GLY A 71 -9.14 -5.32 -4.93
CA GLY A 71 -9.12 -6.18 -3.74
C GLY A 71 -7.81 -6.94 -3.54
N ASN A 72 -6.74 -6.52 -4.21
CA ASN A 72 -5.44 -7.18 -4.12
C ASN A 72 -4.70 -6.71 -2.86
N PHE A 73 -4.42 -7.64 -1.95
CA PHE A 73 -3.61 -7.39 -0.77
C PHE A 73 -2.14 -7.71 -1.06
N TYR A 74 -1.25 -6.79 -0.72
CA TYR A 74 0.18 -6.94 -0.95
C TYR A 74 0.98 -6.86 0.35
N ARG A 75 2.01 -7.69 0.43
CA ARG A 75 3.08 -7.53 1.41
C ARG A 75 4.13 -6.57 0.83
N VAL A 76 4.44 -5.52 1.56
CA VAL A 76 5.32 -4.43 1.10
C VAL A 76 6.51 -4.30 2.07
N PRO A 77 7.54 -5.15 1.96
CA PRO A 77 8.66 -5.16 2.91
C PRO A 77 9.71 -4.07 2.67
N ASN A 78 9.75 -3.51 1.47
CA ASN A 78 10.78 -2.59 1.00
C ASN A 78 10.26 -1.79 -0.22
N ASN A 79 11.12 -0.90 -0.74
CA ASN A 79 10.81 -0.05 -1.88
C ASN A 79 10.66 -0.87 -3.19
N ASP A 80 11.44 -1.93 -3.38
CA ASP A 80 11.31 -2.79 -4.58
C ASP A 80 9.89 -3.34 -4.74
N ALA A 81 9.21 -3.65 -3.63
CA ALA A 81 7.83 -4.09 -3.64
C ALA A 81 6.85 -2.98 -4.04
N VAL A 82 7.12 -1.74 -3.65
CA VAL A 82 6.35 -0.57 -4.08
C VAL A 82 6.49 -0.41 -5.59
N ASP A 83 7.73 -0.44 -6.09
CA ASP A 83 8.01 -0.27 -7.51
C ASP A 83 7.30 -1.34 -8.35
N ALA A 84 7.42 -2.61 -7.97
CA ALA A 84 6.76 -3.71 -8.67
C ALA A 84 5.22 -3.59 -8.68
N ILE A 85 4.62 -3.08 -7.60
CA ILE A 85 3.16 -2.89 -7.53
C ILE A 85 2.73 -1.72 -8.43
N LEU A 86 3.50 -0.63 -8.46
CA LEU A 86 3.21 0.50 -9.35
C LEU A 86 3.40 0.13 -10.82
N ASP A 87 4.47 -0.60 -11.16
CA ASP A 87 4.70 -1.14 -12.50
C ASP A 87 3.50 -2.00 -12.95
N ALA A 88 3.02 -2.88 -12.06
CA ALA A 88 1.85 -3.69 -12.34
C ALA A 88 0.57 -2.86 -12.52
N ILE A 89 0.41 -1.74 -11.81
CA ILE A 89 -0.73 -0.83 -12.00
C ILE A 89 -0.65 -0.15 -13.38
N GLU A 90 0.53 0.31 -13.79
CA GLU A 90 0.76 0.94 -15.10
C GLU A 90 0.46 -0.02 -16.25
N GLU A 91 0.80 -1.31 -16.08
CA GLU A 91 0.57 -2.36 -17.07
C GLU A 91 -0.83 -3.00 -16.99
N ASP A 92 -1.67 -2.58 -16.05
CA ASP A 92 -2.96 -3.21 -15.71
C ASP A 92 -2.84 -4.72 -15.36
N THR A 93 -1.74 -5.11 -14.72
CA THR A 93 -1.45 -6.46 -14.24
C THR A 93 -1.45 -6.54 -12.70
N ILE A 94 -0.84 -7.59 -12.13
CA ILE A 94 -0.75 -7.84 -10.69
C ILE A 94 0.69 -8.20 -10.35
N ALA A 95 1.23 -7.59 -9.29
CA ALA A 95 2.54 -7.95 -8.75
C ALA A 95 2.47 -9.25 -7.93
N GLU A 96 2.45 -10.40 -8.62
CA GLU A 96 2.22 -11.73 -8.03
C GLU A 96 3.21 -12.07 -6.91
N ASP A 97 4.49 -11.67 -7.04
CA ASP A 97 5.55 -11.93 -6.05
C ASP A 97 5.26 -11.32 -4.67
N TYR A 98 4.44 -10.27 -4.62
CA TYR A 98 4.08 -9.55 -3.40
C TYR A 98 2.64 -9.80 -2.96
N LEU A 99 1.85 -10.51 -3.77
CA LEU A 99 0.44 -10.77 -3.49
C LEU A 99 0.30 -11.66 -2.25
N ILE A 100 -0.56 -11.25 -1.32
CA ILE A 100 -1.01 -12.06 -0.20
C ILE A 100 -2.21 -12.87 -0.71
N ALA A 101 -1.93 -14.04 -1.27
CA ALA A 101 -2.95 -15.05 -1.55
C ALA A 101 -3.39 -15.73 -0.23
N ASP A 102 -4.65 -16.15 -0.19
CA ASP A 102 -5.21 -16.99 0.89
C ASP A 102 -4.49 -18.34 1.03
#